data_AF-A0A521ZMI0-F1
#
_entry.id   AF-A0A521ZMI0-F1
#
_cell.length_a   1.000
_cell.length_b   1.000
_cell.length_c   1.000
_cell.angle_alpha   90.00
_cell.angle_beta   90.00
_cell.angle_gamma   90.00
#
_symmetry.space_group_name_H-M   'P 1'
#
loop_
_entity.id
_entity.type
_entity.pdbx_description
1 polymer ?
#
loop_
_entity_poly.entity_id
_entity_poly.type
_entity_poly.pdbx_seq_one_letter_code
_entity_poly.pdbx_strand_id
1 'polypeptide(L)'
;MHLNTSKTYDSRRRFLRKLAAGGAFLSVPGLFAEAVASVLSTTPSTTQGPYYPLSSNIPLDKDNDMLSLNDASTPASVGIITYLTGRILDASGSPVRGALVELWHADREGDYIYSASSSRNSSANAAFQGFGQFLTGSDGFFKFRTVKAGLYVSRTRHNHLAVTVPGQTTRYCTQTFWSGTQYDLNGNAWANQNNSTDTVINELMTSGYALQDILDTLALNYTTIDAATGAQGGYFEFRPGKTPVQPNYPPGGTGGLVIAGAAVAGPTNSTRFKLSIPAYTNYTYEVYSNPTLFGAGSGVTNLSSATNNLILPASRTNFGWGALPFALSQTGVINTNKFTAPTNGTLNLYVDAKSAKGFYFVTFRVPGANTGVP
;
A
#
# COMPACT_ATOMS: atom_id res chain seq x y z
N MET A 1 -10.36 5.66 -23.28
CA MET A 1 -10.99 6.56 -22.31
C MET A 1 -9.86 7.34 -21.63
N HIS A 2 -9.64 8.60 -22.03
CA HIS A 2 -8.62 9.45 -21.42
C HIS A 2 -9.06 9.77 -19.98
N LEU A 3 -8.39 9.18 -18.99
CA LEU A 3 -8.59 9.53 -17.58
C LEU A 3 -7.97 10.92 -17.35
N ASN A 4 -8.82 11.92 -17.16
CA ASN A 4 -8.42 13.30 -16.89
C ASN A 4 -7.63 13.36 -15.57
N THR A 5 -6.32 13.56 -15.65
CA THR A 5 -5.37 13.72 -14.53
C THR A 5 -5.48 15.11 -13.88
N SER A 6 -6.70 15.62 -13.67
CA SER A 6 -7.02 16.98 -13.20
C SER A 6 -6.19 17.41 -11.97
N LYS A 7 -5.89 16.49 -11.04
CA LYS A 7 -5.10 16.78 -9.82
C LYS A 7 -3.64 17.12 -10.08
N THR A 8 -3.05 16.64 -11.18
CA THR A 8 -1.67 17.01 -11.54
C THR A 8 -1.57 18.48 -11.93
N TYR A 9 -2.61 19.06 -12.52
CA TYR A 9 -2.63 20.45 -12.97
C TYR A 9 -2.79 21.46 -11.82
N ASP A 10 -3.66 21.17 -10.84
CA ASP A 10 -3.81 22.05 -9.67
C ASP A 10 -2.61 21.99 -8.72
N SER A 11 -1.95 20.84 -8.59
CA SER A 11 -0.67 20.71 -7.88
C SER A 11 0.45 21.50 -8.58
N ARG A 12 0.53 21.42 -9.92
CA ARG A 12 1.49 22.21 -10.74
C ARG A 12 1.25 23.72 -10.64
N ARG A 13 0.00 24.18 -10.68
CA ARG A 13 -0.33 25.61 -10.55
C ARG A 13 0.03 26.16 -9.17
N ARG A 14 -0.12 25.36 -8.11
CA ARG A 14 0.34 25.71 -6.76
C ARG A 14 1.85 25.71 -6.62
N PHE A 15 2.54 24.70 -7.15
CA PHE A 15 4.00 24.65 -7.23
C PHE A 15 4.55 25.89 -7.94
N LEU A 16 3.97 26.25 -9.08
CA LEU A 16 4.35 27.45 -9.85
C LEU A 16 4.00 28.75 -9.10
N ARG A 17 2.88 28.83 -8.38
CA ARG A 17 2.55 30.00 -7.53
C ARG A 17 3.49 30.15 -6.34
N LYS A 18 3.91 29.04 -5.71
CA LYS A 18 4.89 29.02 -4.63
C LYS A 18 6.31 29.37 -5.13
N LEU A 19 6.68 28.91 -6.33
CA LEU A 19 7.92 29.31 -7.02
C LEU A 19 7.91 30.78 -7.45
N ALA A 20 6.79 31.27 -8.00
CA ALA A 20 6.66 32.65 -8.45
C ALA A 20 6.70 33.67 -7.29
N ALA A 21 6.40 33.22 -6.06
CA ALA A 21 6.53 34.02 -4.85
C ALA A 21 7.99 34.19 -4.35
N GLY A 22 9.00 33.62 -5.00
CA GLY A 22 10.39 33.89 -4.62
C GLY A 22 11.44 33.49 -5.66
N GLY A 23 12.05 34.48 -6.30
CA GLY A 23 13.37 34.31 -6.93
C GLY A 23 14.49 33.95 -5.93
N ALA A 24 14.20 33.88 -4.64
CA ALA A 24 15.13 33.64 -3.54
C ALA A 24 15.28 32.16 -3.10
N PHE A 25 14.51 31.22 -3.67
CA PHE A 25 14.53 29.81 -3.24
C PHE A 25 15.77 29.03 -3.70
N LEU A 26 16.51 29.54 -4.70
CA LEU A 26 17.72 28.87 -5.22
C LEU A 26 18.98 29.15 -4.38
N SER A 27 18.94 30.12 -3.46
CA SER A 27 20.10 30.58 -2.70
C SER A 27 20.07 30.24 -1.22
N VAL A 28 18.98 29.66 -0.70
CA VAL A 28 18.86 29.27 0.72
C VAL A 28 18.69 27.76 0.83
N PRO A 29 19.72 27.01 1.28
CA PRO A 29 19.60 25.59 1.57
C PRO A 29 18.48 25.35 2.59
N GLY A 30 17.45 24.57 2.21
CA GLY A 30 16.32 24.20 3.08
C GLY A 30 14.95 24.67 2.58
N LEU A 31 14.85 25.88 2.01
CA LEU A 31 13.58 26.42 1.49
C LEU A 31 13.04 25.62 0.29
N PHE A 32 13.94 25.05 -0.52
CA PHE A 32 13.58 24.13 -1.61
C PHE A 32 13.07 22.77 -1.08
N ALA A 33 13.66 22.26 0.01
CA ALA A 33 13.24 21.02 0.64
C ALA A 33 11.87 21.17 1.31
N GLU A 34 11.60 22.31 1.93
CA GLU A 34 10.30 22.66 2.52
C GLU A 34 9.22 22.87 1.44
N ALA A 35 9.56 23.52 0.32
CA ALA A 35 8.67 23.66 -0.82
C ALA A 35 8.32 22.30 -1.45
N VAL A 36 9.31 21.40 -1.63
CA VAL A 36 9.11 20.02 -2.14
C VAL A 36 8.36 19.15 -1.13
N ALA A 37 8.64 19.26 0.17
CA ALA A 37 7.90 18.57 1.23
C ALA A 37 6.43 19.03 1.28
N SER A 38 6.14 20.31 0.99
CA SER A 38 4.77 20.80 0.87
C SER A 38 4.03 20.29 -0.39
N VAL A 39 4.77 19.84 -1.43
CA VAL A 39 4.23 19.18 -2.62
C VAL A 39 4.09 17.66 -2.40
N LEU A 40 4.83 17.11 -1.43
CA LEU A 40 4.76 15.73 -0.97
C LEU A 40 4.00 15.59 0.36
N SER A 41 2.96 16.41 0.59
CA SER A 41 2.23 16.39 1.86
C SER A 41 1.62 15.01 2.14
N THR A 42 1.81 14.53 3.36
CA THR A 42 1.10 13.35 3.86
C THR A 42 -0.39 13.64 3.89
N THR A 43 -1.20 12.67 3.46
CA THR A 43 -2.66 12.73 3.57
C THR A 43 -3.04 12.94 5.04
N PRO A 44 -3.86 13.93 5.42
CA PRO A 44 -4.25 14.12 6.82
C PRO A 44 -4.95 12.89 7.39
N SER A 45 -4.58 12.47 8.61
CA SER A 45 -5.26 11.37 9.30
C SER A 45 -6.53 11.87 9.97
N THR A 46 -7.57 11.05 9.97
CA THR A 46 -8.79 11.29 10.76
C THR A 46 -9.09 10.08 11.63
N THR A 47 -10.00 10.24 12.57
CA THR A 47 -10.52 9.11 13.33
C THR A 47 -11.17 8.06 12.42
N GLN A 48 -11.17 6.79 12.85
CA GLN A 48 -11.89 5.70 12.18
C GLN A 48 -13.41 5.92 12.22
N GLY A 49 -13.91 6.60 13.25
CA GLY A 49 -15.34 6.76 13.47
C GLY A 49 -16.03 5.48 13.95
N PRO A 50 -17.33 5.58 14.29
CA PRO A 50 -18.07 4.51 14.97
C PRO A 50 -18.68 3.45 14.02
N TYR A 51 -18.54 3.63 12.70
CA TYR A 51 -19.25 2.84 11.69
C TYR A 51 -18.36 1.84 10.92
N TYR A 52 -17.18 1.56 11.45
CA TYR A 52 -16.33 0.49 10.92
C TYR A 52 -16.88 -0.88 11.36
N PRO A 53 -16.88 -1.92 10.48
CA PRO A 53 -17.37 -3.24 10.85
C PRO A 53 -16.60 -3.86 12.02
N LEU A 54 -17.33 -4.39 13.00
CA LEU A 54 -16.73 -5.19 14.07
C LEU A 54 -16.27 -6.55 13.54
N SER A 55 -15.32 -7.21 14.21
CA SER A 55 -14.85 -8.54 13.81
C SER A 55 -15.97 -9.58 13.73
N SER A 56 -17.01 -9.42 14.55
CA SER A 56 -18.20 -10.28 14.58
C SER A 56 -19.21 -10.00 13.46
N ASN A 57 -19.08 -8.88 12.74
CA ASN A 57 -20.06 -8.43 11.76
C ASN A 57 -19.40 -7.90 10.47
N ILE A 58 -18.13 -8.25 10.23
CA ILE A 58 -17.48 -7.98 8.94
C ILE A 58 -18.14 -8.87 7.89
N PRO A 59 -18.54 -8.33 6.72
CA PRO A 59 -19.21 -9.15 5.72
C PRO A 59 -18.24 -10.19 5.15
N LEU A 60 -18.76 -11.37 4.82
CA LEU A 60 -17.98 -12.43 4.18
C LEU A 60 -17.53 -12.01 2.79
N ASP A 61 -18.43 -11.36 2.06
CA ASP A 61 -18.14 -10.67 0.83
C ASP A 61 -17.74 -9.22 1.15
N LYS A 62 -16.47 -8.91 0.92
CA LYS A 62 -15.83 -7.65 1.30
C LYS A 62 -14.82 -7.23 0.24
N ASP A 63 -15.05 -7.65 -0.99
CA ASP A 63 -14.18 -7.28 -2.09
C ASP A 63 -14.36 -5.79 -2.44
N ASN A 64 -13.91 -5.40 -3.62
CA ASN A 64 -13.92 -4.03 -4.06
C ASN A 64 -15.16 -3.65 -4.89
N ASP A 65 -16.16 -4.53 -4.92
CA ASP A 65 -17.45 -4.34 -5.55
C ASP A 65 -18.54 -4.36 -4.48
N MET A 66 -18.84 -3.18 -3.94
CA MET A 66 -19.69 -3.04 -2.77
C MET A 66 -21.20 -3.18 -3.09
N LEU A 67 -21.54 -3.71 -4.26
CA LEU A 67 -22.89 -3.81 -4.79
C LEU A 67 -23.28 -5.27 -4.96
N SER A 68 -24.26 -5.70 -4.18
CA SER A 68 -24.92 -6.99 -4.37
C SER A 68 -26.13 -6.78 -5.27
N LEU A 69 -25.89 -6.82 -6.58
CA LEU A 69 -26.97 -6.75 -7.57
C LEU A 69 -27.54 -8.16 -7.77
N ASN A 70 -28.72 -8.41 -7.21
CA ASN A 70 -29.55 -9.56 -7.60
C ASN A 70 -30.61 -9.14 -8.64
N ASP A 71 -31.38 -10.09 -9.16
CA ASP A 71 -32.41 -9.85 -10.20
C ASP A 71 -33.52 -8.85 -9.77
N ALA A 72 -33.63 -8.55 -8.48
CA ALA A 72 -34.57 -7.57 -7.92
C ALA A 72 -33.94 -6.17 -7.70
N SER A 73 -32.62 -6.03 -7.89
CA SER A 73 -31.87 -4.80 -7.65
C SER A 73 -31.84 -3.95 -8.91
N THR A 74 -32.48 -2.78 -8.88
CA THR A 74 -32.34 -1.81 -9.97
C THR A 74 -31.20 -0.85 -9.66
N PRO A 75 -30.45 -0.33 -10.66
CA PRO A 75 -29.48 0.74 -10.43
C PRO A 75 -30.07 1.95 -9.68
N ALA A 76 -31.36 2.23 -9.90
CA ALA A 76 -32.09 3.29 -9.19
C ALA A 76 -32.26 3.01 -7.69
N SER A 77 -32.46 1.75 -7.29
CA SER A 77 -32.63 1.37 -5.89
C SER A 77 -31.34 1.40 -5.09
N VAL A 78 -30.16 1.40 -5.71
CA VAL A 78 -28.87 1.47 -4.99
C VAL A 78 -28.27 2.88 -4.97
N GLY A 79 -28.57 3.70 -5.98
CA GLY A 79 -28.10 5.09 -6.08
C GLY A 79 -27.09 5.29 -7.22
N ILE A 80 -26.43 6.45 -7.24
CA ILE A 80 -25.50 6.79 -8.31
C ILE A 80 -24.24 5.93 -8.19
N ILE A 81 -24.03 5.03 -9.14
CA ILE A 81 -22.82 4.19 -9.21
C ILE A 81 -21.59 5.09 -9.23
N THR A 82 -20.67 4.87 -8.31
CA THR A 82 -19.49 5.68 -8.10
C THR A 82 -18.25 4.79 -8.08
N TYR A 83 -17.26 5.16 -8.88
CA TYR A 83 -15.95 4.52 -8.88
C TYR A 83 -14.96 5.39 -8.12
N LEU A 84 -14.46 4.88 -7.00
CA LEU A 84 -13.35 5.48 -6.28
C LEU A 84 -12.08 4.74 -6.67
N THR A 85 -11.20 5.44 -7.37
CA THR A 85 -9.90 4.90 -7.83
C THR A 85 -8.76 5.70 -7.23
N GLY A 86 -7.56 5.16 -7.26
CA GLY A 86 -6.44 5.89 -6.73
C GLY A 86 -5.13 5.12 -6.70
N ARG A 87 -4.13 5.73 -6.09
CA ARG A 87 -2.84 5.10 -5.79
C ARG A 87 -2.47 5.30 -4.33
N ILE A 88 -1.89 4.26 -3.73
CA ILE A 88 -1.20 4.35 -2.45
C ILE A 88 0.27 4.61 -2.74
N LEU A 89 0.81 5.70 -2.19
CA LEU A 89 2.21 6.07 -2.33
C LEU A 89 2.89 6.12 -0.97
N ASP A 90 4.18 5.79 -0.90
CA ASP A 90 4.97 5.89 0.32
C ASP A 90 5.42 7.34 0.60
N ALA A 91 6.22 7.53 1.66
CA ALA A 91 6.75 8.83 2.04
C ALA A 91 7.65 9.50 0.96
N SER A 92 8.20 8.72 0.03
CA SER A 92 8.99 9.23 -1.11
C SER A 92 8.14 9.52 -2.35
N GLY A 93 6.84 9.20 -2.31
CA GLY A 93 5.94 9.29 -3.46
C GLY A 93 5.98 8.06 -4.38
N SER A 94 6.63 6.98 -3.98
CA SER A 94 6.71 5.73 -4.77
C SER A 94 5.45 4.87 -4.54
N PRO A 95 4.93 4.18 -5.57
CA PRO A 95 3.75 3.34 -5.43
C PRO A 95 3.98 2.17 -4.48
N VAL A 96 3.00 1.89 -3.62
CA VAL A 96 3.05 0.81 -2.64
C VAL A 96 2.25 -0.38 -3.12
N ARG A 97 2.93 -1.49 -3.40
CA ARG A 97 2.30 -2.80 -3.63
C ARG A 97 1.86 -3.45 -2.32
N GLY A 98 0.73 -4.15 -2.34
CA GLY A 98 0.27 -4.96 -1.21
C GLY A 98 -0.25 -4.14 -0.03
N ALA A 99 -0.53 -2.86 -0.23
CA ALA A 99 -1.27 -2.08 0.75
C ALA A 99 -2.72 -2.58 0.76
N LEU A 100 -3.22 -2.89 1.96
CA LEU A 100 -4.63 -3.17 2.17
C LEU A 100 -5.35 -1.83 2.28
N VAL A 101 -6.23 -1.55 1.31
CA VAL A 101 -7.12 -0.39 1.30
C VAL A 101 -8.50 -0.86 1.70
N GLU A 102 -9.09 -0.22 2.70
CA GLU A 102 -10.41 -0.55 3.23
C GLU A 102 -11.29 0.70 3.08
N LEU A 103 -12.51 0.51 2.58
CA LEU A 103 -13.47 1.58 2.31
C LEU A 103 -14.77 1.28 3.06
N TRP A 104 -15.31 2.27 3.77
CA TRP A 104 -16.66 2.20 4.33
C TRP A 104 -17.36 3.55 4.26
N HIS A 105 -18.67 3.51 4.03
CA HIS A 105 -19.52 4.70 4.01
C HIS A 105 -21.00 4.31 4.13
N ALA A 106 -21.87 5.31 4.30
CA ALA A 106 -23.32 5.14 4.30
C ALA A 106 -23.87 4.83 2.90
N ASP A 107 -25.03 4.20 2.83
CA ASP A 107 -25.76 4.05 1.56
C ASP A 107 -26.27 5.39 0.98
N ARG A 108 -27.07 5.36 -0.10
CA ARG A 108 -27.54 6.59 -0.77
C ARG A 108 -28.44 7.46 0.13
N GLU A 109 -29.11 6.88 1.11
CA GLU A 109 -29.97 7.55 2.08
C GLU A 109 -29.21 8.13 3.29
N GLY A 110 -27.96 7.73 3.48
CA GLY A 110 -27.15 8.16 4.62
C GLY A 110 -27.17 7.16 5.79
N ASP A 111 -27.70 5.96 5.55
CA ASP A 111 -27.74 4.89 6.53
C ASP A 111 -26.45 4.06 6.48
N TYR A 112 -25.74 4.01 7.61
CA TYR A 112 -24.63 3.08 7.80
C TYR A 112 -25.15 1.69 8.15
N ILE A 113 -24.57 0.68 7.50
CA ILE A 113 -24.87 -0.74 7.76
C ILE A 113 -24.30 -1.18 9.10
N TYR A 114 -23.06 -0.77 9.38
CA TYR A 114 -22.31 -1.13 10.59
C TYR A 114 -22.31 0.04 11.57
N SER A 115 -22.32 -0.28 12.86
CA SER A 115 -22.15 0.70 13.94
C SER A 115 -21.46 0.02 15.12
N ALA A 116 -21.34 0.72 16.25
CA ALA A 116 -20.93 0.09 17.51
C ALA A 116 -21.88 -1.05 17.95
N SER A 117 -23.10 -1.13 17.39
CA SER A 117 -23.98 -2.29 17.54
C SER A 117 -23.52 -3.45 16.66
N SER A 118 -23.64 -4.68 17.16
CA SER A 118 -23.42 -5.90 16.39
C SER A 118 -24.55 -6.20 15.40
N SER A 119 -25.71 -5.56 15.51
CA SER A 119 -26.81 -5.72 14.56
C SER A 119 -26.63 -4.84 13.32
N ARG A 120 -26.99 -5.40 12.16
CA ARG A 120 -27.10 -4.64 10.91
C ARG A 120 -28.20 -3.57 11.06
N ASN A 121 -27.94 -2.36 10.58
CA ASN A 121 -28.98 -1.34 10.46
C ASN A 121 -30.07 -1.80 9.47
N SER A 122 -31.31 -1.93 9.94
CA SER A 122 -32.45 -2.38 9.13
C SER A 122 -32.91 -1.37 8.09
N SER A 123 -32.59 -0.08 8.28
CA SER A 123 -32.89 0.97 7.30
C SER A 123 -31.90 0.98 6.14
N ALA A 124 -30.71 0.41 6.34
CA ALA A 124 -29.66 0.44 5.33
C ALA A 124 -29.98 -0.50 4.15
N ASN A 125 -29.69 -0.01 2.96
CA ASN A 125 -29.99 -0.67 1.70
C ASN A 125 -29.42 -2.10 1.63
N ALA A 126 -30.27 -3.09 1.36
CA ALA A 126 -29.89 -4.49 1.30
C ALA A 126 -28.94 -4.83 0.14
N ALA A 127 -28.98 -4.07 -0.96
CA ALA A 127 -28.13 -4.27 -2.13
C ALA A 127 -26.78 -3.55 -2.01
N PHE A 128 -26.53 -2.83 -0.92
CA PHE A 128 -25.26 -2.19 -0.61
C PHE A 128 -24.54 -2.94 0.53
N GLN A 129 -23.23 -3.14 0.38
CA GLN A 129 -22.41 -3.87 1.37
C GLN A 129 -21.86 -2.98 2.49
N GLY A 130 -21.68 -1.67 2.24
CA GLY A 130 -21.19 -0.69 3.21
C GLY A 130 -19.72 -0.78 3.60
N PHE A 131 -19.06 -1.89 3.24
CA PHE A 131 -17.63 -2.11 3.48
C PHE A 131 -17.03 -2.89 2.31
N GLY A 132 -15.80 -2.53 1.94
CA GLY A 132 -15.02 -3.27 0.94
C GLY A 132 -13.52 -3.14 1.16
N GLN A 133 -12.76 -4.07 0.59
CA GLN A 133 -11.30 -4.12 0.67
C GLN A 133 -10.66 -4.29 -0.71
N PHE A 134 -9.47 -3.74 -0.88
CA PHE A 134 -8.66 -3.89 -2.09
C PHE A 134 -7.18 -4.04 -1.71
N LEU A 135 -6.47 -4.98 -2.34
CA LEU A 135 -5.03 -5.14 -2.17
C LEU A 135 -4.28 -4.58 -3.39
N THR A 136 -3.43 -3.58 -3.19
CA THR A 136 -2.79 -2.88 -4.31
C THR A 136 -1.81 -3.73 -5.11
N GLY A 137 -1.80 -3.51 -6.44
CA GLY A 137 -0.81 -4.07 -7.36
C GLY A 137 0.55 -3.35 -7.31
N SER A 138 1.47 -3.70 -8.22
CA SER A 138 2.83 -3.10 -8.27
C SER A 138 2.84 -1.60 -8.58
N ASP A 139 1.79 -1.07 -9.17
CA ASP A 139 1.61 0.34 -9.48
C ASP A 139 0.90 1.11 -8.33
N GLY A 140 0.66 0.44 -7.20
CA GLY A 140 -0.02 1.00 -6.03
C GLY A 140 -1.49 1.29 -6.26
N PHE A 141 -2.07 0.86 -7.37
CA PHE A 141 -3.42 1.21 -7.76
C PHE A 141 -4.48 0.48 -6.93
N PHE A 142 -5.59 1.15 -6.65
CA PHE A 142 -6.81 0.57 -6.10
C PHE A 142 -8.05 1.08 -6.84
N LYS A 143 -9.12 0.29 -6.79
CA LYS A 143 -10.41 0.63 -7.38
C LYS A 143 -11.53 0.02 -6.56
N PHE A 144 -12.54 0.83 -6.22
CA PHE A 144 -13.81 0.38 -5.70
C PHE A 144 -14.94 0.72 -6.67
N ARG A 145 -15.89 -0.20 -6.86
CA ARG A 145 -17.21 0.09 -7.40
C ARG A 145 -18.18 0.18 -6.22
N THR A 146 -18.78 1.35 -6.04
CA THR A 146 -19.69 1.64 -4.93
C THR A 146 -20.83 2.56 -5.39
N VAL A 147 -21.55 3.17 -4.46
CA VAL A 147 -22.53 4.24 -4.72
C VAL A 147 -22.07 5.56 -4.13
N LYS A 148 -22.63 6.67 -4.62
CA LYS A 148 -22.43 8.00 -4.05
C LYS A 148 -22.99 8.00 -2.62
N ALA A 149 -22.10 8.05 -1.63
CA ALA A 149 -22.45 8.02 -0.21
C ALA A 149 -23.51 9.07 0.11
N GLY A 150 -24.56 8.71 0.83
CA GLY A 150 -25.61 9.60 1.29
C GLY A 150 -25.12 10.64 2.28
N LEU A 151 -25.97 11.64 2.53
CA LEU A 151 -25.73 12.62 3.57
C LEU A 151 -26.31 12.12 4.89
N TYR A 152 -25.58 12.28 5.97
CA TYR A 152 -26.10 11.97 7.30
C TYR A 152 -25.79 13.11 8.27
N VAL A 153 -26.51 13.12 9.39
CA VAL A 153 -26.50 14.22 10.35
C VAL A 153 -25.07 14.57 10.82
N SER A 154 -24.82 15.87 11.00
CA SER A 154 -23.57 16.47 11.49
C SER A 154 -22.36 16.44 10.56
N ARG A 155 -22.49 15.87 9.35
CA ARG A 155 -21.35 15.67 8.45
C ARG A 155 -21.65 16.09 7.02
N THR A 156 -20.60 16.52 6.30
CA THR A 156 -20.63 16.63 4.84
C THR A 156 -20.56 15.24 4.19
N ARG A 157 -20.84 15.13 2.89
CA ARG A 157 -20.80 13.85 2.16
C ARG A 157 -19.37 13.30 2.12
N HIS A 158 -19.17 12.07 2.60
CA HIS A 158 -17.84 11.50 2.69
C HIS A 158 -17.79 9.98 2.54
N ASN A 159 -16.57 9.50 2.28
CA ASN A 159 -16.18 8.12 2.47
C ASN A 159 -15.09 8.06 3.55
N HIS A 160 -15.09 6.99 4.33
CA HIS A 160 -13.95 6.65 5.16
C HIS A 160 -13.00 5.70 4.44
N LEU A 161 -11.71 5.89 4.66
CA LEU A 161 -10.68 4.99 4.15
C LEU A 161 -9.71 4.62 5.26
N ALA A 162 -9.25 3.37 5.24
CA ALA A 162 -8.12 2.91 6.03
C ALA A 162 -7.09 2.25 5.11
N VAL A 163 -5.81 2.54 5.34
CA VAL A 163 -4.71 1.93 4.60
C VAL A 163 -3.75 1.27 5.57
N THR A 164 -3.55 -0.02 5.40
CA THR A 164 -2.50 -0.77 6.07
C THR A 164 -1.39 -1.05 5.06
N VAL A 165 -0.27 -0.35 5.23
CA VAL A 165 0.94 -0.53 4.42
C VAL A 165 1.62 -1.86 4.80
N PRO A 166 2.23 -2.61 3.87
CA PRO A 166 2.93 -3.84 4.19
C PRO A 166 3.94 -3.69 5.34
N GLY A 167 3.94 -4.67 6.25
CA GLY A 167 4.80 -4.69 7.43
C GLY A 167 4.34 -3.79 8.58
N GLN A 168 3.24 -3.04 8.42
CA GLN A 168 2.64 -2.27 9.50
C GLN A 168 1.53 -3.08 10.19
N THR A 169 1.41 -2.91 11.51
CA THR A 169 0.34 -3.52 12.32
C THR A 169 -0.81 -2.55 12.60
N THR A 170 -0.64 -1.27 12.24
CA THR A 170 -1.64 -0.22 12.44
C THR A 170 -2.13 0.33 11.11
N ARG A 171 -3.43 0.59 11.05
CA ARG A 171 -4.09 1.20 9.90
C ARG A 171 -3.97 2.73 9.96
N TYR A 172 -3.76 3.36 8.81
CA TYR A 172 -3.85 4.81 8.65
C TYR A 172 -5.27 5.17 8.18
N CYS A 173 -6.05 5.83 9.03
CA CYS A 173 -7.42 6.23 8.70
C CYS A 173 -7.46 7.67 8.15
N THR A 174 -8.30 7.90 7.16
CA THR A 174 -8.63 9.23 6.63
C THR A 174 -10.07 9.22 6.09
N GLN A 175 -10.53 10.38 5.63
CA GLN A 175 -11.83 10.53 4.99
C GLN A 175 -11.70 11.36 3.72
N THR A 176 -12.47 11.03 2.70
CA THR A 176 -12.56 11.81 1.46
C THR A 176 -13.95 12.40 1.30
N PHE A 177 -14.03 13.61 0.78
CA PHE A 177 -15.27 14.35 0.58
C PHE A 177 -15.59 14.47 -0.90
N TRP A 178 -16.84 14.81 -1.24
CA TRP A 178 -17.17 15.29 -2.57
C TRP A 178 -16.85 16.78 -2.68
N SER A 179 -16.19 17.21 -3.75
CA SER A 179 -15.98 18.63 -4.04
C SER A 179 -17.31 19.36 -4.31
N GLY A 180 -17.35 20.66 -4.03
CA GLY A 180 -18.50 21.51 -4.32
C GLY A 180 -19.61 21.41 -3.28
N THR A 181 -20.72 22.10 -3.54
CA THR A 181 -21.87 22.16 -2.65
C THR A 181 -22.58 20.81 -2.60
N GLN A 182 -22.81 20.31 -1.40
CA GLN A 182 -23.57 19.09 -1.15
C GLN A 182 -25.06 19.40 -1.11
N TYR A 183 -25.85 18.57 -1.79
CA TYR A 183 -27.31 18.66 -1.82
C TYR A 183 -27.94 17.38 -1.27
N ASP A 184 -29.06 17.54 -0.56
CA ASP A 184 -29.92 16.44 -0.12
C ASP A 184 -30.68 15.79 -1.29
N LEU A 185 -31.49 14.77 -1.00
CA LEU A 185 -32.28 14.06 -2.01
C LEU A 185 -33.38 14.93 -2.65
N ASN A 186 -33.75 16.04 -2.01
CA ASN A 186 -34.74 17.01 -2.50
C ASN A 186 -34.09 18.18 -3.27
N GLY A 187 -32.76 18.20 -3.39
CA GLY A 187 -32.02 19.26 -4.06
C GLY A 187 -31.74 20.51 -3.21
N ASN A 188 -31.99 20.46 -1.89
CA ASN A 188 -31.63 21.56 -0.99
C ASN A 188 -30.16 21.47 -0.59
N ALA A 189 -29.50 22.62 -0.46
CA ALA A 189 -28.12 22.65 0.03
C ALA A 189 -28.07 22.09 1.47
N TRP A 190 -27.17 21.13 1.68
CA TRP A 190 -26.99 20.51 2.99
C TRP A 190 -26.44 21.51 4.01
N ALA A 191 -26.85 21.39 5.27
CA ALA A 191 -26.40 22.32 6.31
C ALA A 191 -24.89 22.21 6.58
N ASN A 192 -24.36 20.99 6.64
CA ASN A 192 -22.94 20.73 6.89
C ASN A 192 -22.19 20.61 5.56
N GLN A 193 -21.48 21.66 5.16
CA GLN A 193 -20.68 21.67 3.93
C GLN A 193 -19.21 21.35 4.21
N ASN A 194 -18.38 21.32 3.17
CA ASN A 194 -16.93 21.16 3.30
C ASN A 194 -16.25 22.42 3.89
N ASN A 195 -16.56 22.75 5.14
CA ASN A 195 -16.04 23.89 5.87
C ASN A 195 -16.03 23.56 7.38
N SER A 196 -15.78 24.55 8.23
CA SER A 196 -15.71 24.38 9.70
C SER A 196 -17.02 23.92 10.36
N THR A 197 -18.14 23.84 9.62
CA THR A 197 -19.39 23.25 10.14
C THR A 197 -19.37 21.73 10.13
N ASP A 198 -18.48 21.08 9.37
CA ASP A 198 -18.24 19.63 9.49
C ASP A 198 -17.27 19.37 10.65
N THR A 199 -17.63 18.43 11.52
CA THR A 199 -16.88 18.15 12.75
C THR A 199 -15.46 17.62 12.50
N VAL A 200 -15.26 16.82 11.45
CA VAL A 200 -13.94 16.24 11.11
C VAL A 200 -13.06 17.27 10.41
N ILE A 201 -13.63 18.10 9.53
CA ILE A 201 -12.88 19.23 8.94
C ILE A 201 -12.45 20.20 10.05
N ASN A 202 -13.33 20.51 11.00
CA ASN A 202 -12.99 21.37 12.13
C ASN A 202 -11.93 20.75 13.06
N GLU A 203 -11.93 19.43 13.26
CA GLU A 203 -10.88 18.71 14.00
C GLU A 203 -9.52 18.82 13.30
N LEU A 204 -9.48 18.63 11.98
CA LEU A 204 -8.25 18.82 11.19
C LEU A 204 -7.76 20.26 11.24
N MET A 205 -8.66 21.25 11.15
CA MET A 205 -8.30 22.66 11.29
C MET A 205 -7.71 22.98 12.67
N THR A 206 -8.32 22.44 13.72
CA THR A 206 -7.82 22.55 15.10
C THR A 206 -6.45 21.88 15.27
N SER A 207 -6.19 20.82 14.49
CA SER A 207 -4.90 20.12 14.44
C SER A 207 -3.83 20.84 13.60
N GLY A 208 -4.13 22.05 13.09
CA GLY A 208 -3.19 22.93 12.41
C GLY A 208 -3.22 22.87 10.88
N TYR A 209 -4.13 22.11 10.26
CA TYR A 209 -4.28 22.11 8.81
C TYR A 209 -5.10 23.32 8.34
N ALA A 210 -4.63 24.06 7.34
CA ALA A 210 -5.45 25.09 6.72
C ALA A 210 -6.64 24.46 6.00
N LEU A 211 -7.83 25.10 6.08
CA LEU A 211 -9.05 24.60 5.42
C LEU A 211 -8.79 24.27 3.95
N GLN A 212 -8.11 25.17 3.23
CA GLN A 212 -7.85 24.98 1.81
C GLN A 212 -7.01 23.71 1.55
N ASP A 213 -5.95 23.48 2.32
CA ASP A 213 -5.11 22.28 2.18
C ASP A 213 -5.88 20.97 2.45
N ILE A 214 -6.82 21.00 3.40
CA ILE A 214 -7.76 19.89 3.65
C ILE A 214 -8.59 19.63 2.40
N LEU A 215 -9.22 20.67 1.84
CA LEU A 215 -10.09 20.54 0.67
C LEU A 215 -9.32 20.05 -0.55
N ASP A 216 -8.11 20.56 -0.76
CA ASP A 216 -7.29 20.17 -1.91
C ASP A 216 -6.83 18.71 -1.86
N THR A 217 -6.66 18.18 -0.65
CA THR A 217 -6.21 16.82 -0.44
C THR A 217 -7.39 15.84 -0.41
N LEU A 218 -8.44 16.18 0.34
CA LEU A 218 -9.51 15.25 0.71
C LEU A 218 -10.82 15.48 -0.04
N ALA A 219 -11.09 16.68 -0.59
CA ALA A 219 -12.29 16.91 -1.41
C ALA A 219 -12.03 16.48 -2.86
N LEU A 220 -12.61 15.34 -3.24
CA LEU A 220 -12.42 14.73 -4.54
C LEU A 220 -13.42 15.28 -5.55
N ASN A 221 -12.92 15.63 -6.73
CA ASN A 221 -13.75 15.93 -7.90
C ASN A 221 -14.27 14.62 -8.48
N TYR A 222 -15.55 14.34 -8.26
CA TYR A 222 -16.25 13.25 -8.94
C TYR A 222 -16.89 13.77 -10.22
N THR A 223 -16.58 13.13 -11.33
CA THR A 223 -17.09 13.51 -12.65
C THR A 223 -17.95 12.39 -13.22
N THR A 224 -18.99 12.75 -13.99
CA THR A 224 -19.79 11.75 -14.71
C THR A 224 -18.90 11.06 -15.76
N ILE A 225 -18.81 9.74 -15.67
CA ILE A 225 -18.04 8.89 -16.58
C ILE A 225 -18.93 8.09 -17.54
N ASP A 226 -20.22 8.01 -17.24
CA ASP A 226 -21.25 7.43 -18.10
C ASP A 226 -22.50 8.31 -18.03
N ALA A 227 -22.84 8.94 -19.15
CA ALA A 227 -23.99 9.84 -19.24
C ALA A 227 -25.34 9.10 -19.25
N ALA A 228 -25.38 7.84 -19.67
CA ALA A 228 -26.62 7.07 -19.74
C ALA A 228 -27.07 6.62 -18.35
N THR A 229 -26.11 6.19 -17.52
CA THR A 229 -26.37 5.72 -16.15
C THR A 229 -26.17 6.79 -15.09
N GLY A 230 -25.51 7.90 -15.43
CA GLY A 230 -25.08 8.92 -14.48
C GLY A 230 -23.91 8.49 -13.60
N ALA A 231 -23.25 7.36 -13.90
CA ALA A 231 -22.16 6.85 -13.08
C ALA A 231 -21.01 7.87 -12.99
N GLN A 232 -20.38 7.94 -11.81
CA GLN A 232 -19.35 8.92 -11.51
C GLN A 232 -18.00 8.27 -11.19
N GLY A 233 -16.91 8.99 -11.42
CA GLY A 233 -15.55 8.56 -11.12
C GLY A 233 -14.78 9.64 -10.36
N GLY A 234 -14.11 9.22 -9.29
CA GLY A 234 -13.17 10.03 -8.51
C GLY A 234 -11.79 9.37 -8.42
N TYR A 235 -10.76 10.20 -8.27
CA TYR A 235 -9.37 9.76 -8.14
C TYR A 235 -8.70 10.32 -6.88
N PHE A 236 -8.02 9.46 -6.12
CA PHE A 236 -7.36 9.81 -4.88
C PHE A 236 -5.91 9.29 -4.81
N GLU A 237 -4.96 10.20 -4.56
CA GLU A 237 -3.61 9.80 -4.17
C GLU A 237 -3.51 9.81 -2.66
N PHE A 238 -3.35 8.63 -2.07
CA PHE A 238 -3.22 8.46 -0.64
C PHE A 238 -1.74 8.33 -0.29
N ARG A 239 -1.26 9.19 0.61
CA ARG A 239 0.10 9.16 1.15
C ARG A 239 0.05 9.04 2.69
N PRO A 240 0.09 7.83 3.28
CA PRO A 240 0.02 7.66 4.72
C PRO A 240 1.30 8.12 5.45
N GLY A 241 2.31 8.61 4.73
CA GLY A 241 3.62 8.97 5.30
C GLY A 241 4.38 7.76 5.86
N LYS A 242 4.01 6.55 5.44
CA LYS A 242 4.64 5.30 5.84
C LYS A 242 5.37 4.69 4.66
N THR A 243 6.53 4.12 4.93
CA THR A 243 7.28 3.32 3.96
C THR A 243 6.99 1.84 4.21
N PRO A 244 6.71 1.05 3.16
CA PRO A 244 6.56 -0.40 3.30
C PRO A 244 7.78 -1.01 3.97
N VAL A 245 7.53 -1.82 5.00
CA VAL A 245 8.58 -2.60 5.65
C VAL A 245 8.47 -4.02 5.13
N GLN A 246 9.59 -4.58 4.70
CA GLN A 246 9.64 -5.97 4.27
C GLN A 246 9.19 -6.86 5.45
N PRO A 247 8.24 -7.80 5.24
CA PRO A 247 7.90 -8.74 6.30
C PRO A 247 9.14 -9.55 6.68
N ASN A 248 9.47 -9.59 7.97
CA ASN A 248 10.47 -10.50 8.49
C ASN A 248 9.98 -11.93 8.29
N TYR A 249 10.82 -12.84 7.81
CA TYR A 249 10.46 -14.25 7.66
C TYR A 249 11.62 -15.20 8.01
N PRO A 250 11.43 -16.18 8.92
CA PRO A 250 10.58 -16.23 10.12
C PRO A 250 11.44 -16.00 11.40
N PRO A 251 10.87 -16.11 12.62
CA PRO A 251 10.94 -15.06 13.64
C PRO A 251 12.38 -14.65 14.01
N GLY A 252 12.69 -13.36 13.82
CA GLY A 252 13.90 -12.72 14.38
C GLY A 252 14.94 -12.17 13.38
N GLY A 253 14.74 -12.24 12.06
CA GLY A 253 15.74 -11.77 11.08
C GLY A 253 15.19 -11.00 9.88
N THR A 254 15.96 -9.99 9.45
CA THR A 254 15.71 -9.09 8.31
C THR A 254 16.14 -9.71 6.97
N GLY A 255 15.29 -9.64 5.94
CA GLY A 255 15.66 -9.50 4.52
C GLY A 255 16.42 -10.60 3.75
N GLY A 256 16.82 -11.72 4.37
CA GLY A 256 17.49 -12.82 3.67
C GLY A 256 17.79 -14.03 4.55
N LEU A 257 18.23 -15.12 3.92
CA LEU A 257 18.51 -16.42 4.54
C LEU A 257 20.01 -16.73 4.44
N VAL A 258 20.67 -16.97 5.57
CA VAL A 258 22.01 -17.60 5.57
C VAL A 258 21.81 -19.11 5.61
N ILE A 259 22.29 -19.81 4.59
CA ILE A 259 22.08 -21.27 4.43
C ILE A 259 23.40 -21.96 4.12
N ALA A 260 23.60 -23.14 4.72
CA ALA A 260 24.72 -24.01 4.37
C ALA A 260 24.48 -24.66 3.00
N GLY A 261 25.49 -24.64 2.12
CA GLY A 261 25.38 -25.33 0.84
C GLY A 261 25.73 -26.81 0.96
N ALA A 262 24.81 -27.69 0.56
CA ALA A 262 25.06 -29.12 0.52
C ALA A 262 25.86 -29.48 -0.74
N ALA A 263 27.04 -30.09 -0.58
CA ALA A 263 27.83 -30.56 -1.72
C ALA A 263 27.07 -31.65 -2.48
N VAL A 264 26.94 -31.50 -3.79
CA VAL A 264 26.28 -32.42 -4.71
C VAL A 264 27.12 -32.58 -5.98
N ALA A 265 26.94 -33.68 -6.70
CA ALA A 265 27.62 -33.88 -7.99
C ALA A 265 27.16 -32.82 -9.01
N GLY A 266 28.12 -32.14 -9.64
CA GLY A 266 27.88 -31.21 -10.74
C GLY A 266 28.15 -31.84 -12.11
N PRO A 267 28.03 -31.07 -13.21
CA PRO A 267 28.38 -31.53 -14.55
C PRO A 267 29.85 -31.95 -14.65
N THR A 268 30.13 -33.09 -15.29
CA THR A 268 31.49 -33.54 -15.65
C THR A 268 32.50 -33.48 -14.51
N ASN A 269 32.45 -34.43 -13.58
CA ASN A 269 33.40 -34.57 -12.46
C ASN A 269 33.60 -33.29 -11.60
N SER A 270 32.61 -32.40 -11.55
CA SER A 270 32.63 -31.20 -10.71
C SER A 270 31.77 -31.35 -9.45
N THR A 271 31.98 -30.48 -8.47
CA THR A 271 31.13 -30.35 -7.28
C THR A 271 30.32 -29.06 -7.35
N ARG A 272 29.03 -29.16 -7.02
CA ARG A 272 28.12 -28.03 -6.82
C ARG A 272 27.64 -27.95 -5.38
N PHE A 273 27.12 -26.79 -5.00
CA PHE A 273 26.50 -26.58 -3.70
C PHE A 273 25.02 -26.28 -3.88
N LYS A 274 24.18 -27.18 -3.36
CA LYS A 274 22.71 -27.06 -3.36
C LYS A 274 22.26 -26.22 -2.16
N LEU A 275 21.48 -25.19 -2.44
CA LEU A 275 20.79 -24.35 -1.46
C LEU A 275 19.29 -24.65 -1.56
N SER A 276 18.70 -25.18 -0.49
CA SER A 276 17.26 -25.53 -0.45
C SER A 276 16.52 -24.50 0.40
N ILE A 277 15.68 -23.67 -0.21
CA ILE A 277 14.96 -22.59 0.46
C ILE A 277 13.45 -22.67 0.21
N PRO A 278 12.61 -22.10 1.09
CA PRO A 278 11.20 -21.93 0.79
C PRO A 278 10.99 -20.98 -0.40
N ALA A 279 10.20 -21.43 -1.36
CA ALA A 279 9.77 -20.70 -2.53
C ALA A 279 8.39 -20.08 -2.28
N TYR A 280 8.19 -18.83 -2.69
CA TYR A 280 6.90 -18.17 -2.68
C TYR A 280 6.57 -17.63 -4.07
N THR A 281 5.34 -17.84 -4.51
CA THR A 281 4.87 -17.39 -5.81
C THR A 281 5.16 -15.90 -6.00
N ASN A 282 5.80 -15.58 -7.12
CA ASN A 282 6.23 -14.26 -7.58
C ASN A 282 7.38 -13.60 -6.78
N TYR A 283 8.00 -14.28 -5.82
CA TYR A 283 9.19 -13.75 -5.12
C TYR A 283 10.44 -13.95 -5.98
N THR A 284 11.31 -12.96 -6.02
CA THR A 284 12.59 -13.01 -6.75
C THR A 284 13.76 -13.28 -5.80
N TYR A 285 14.55 -14.30 -6.08
CA TYR A 285 15.66 -14.77 -5.24
C TYR A 285 17.01 -14.39 -5.87
N GLU A 286 17.94 -13.91 -5.05
CA GLU A 286 19.34 -13.62 -5.43
C GLU A 286 20.29 -14.28 -4.43
N VAL A 287 21.41 -14.81 -4.91
CA VAL A 287 22.40 -15.50 -4.07
C VAL A 287 23.68 -14.68 -3.99
N TYR A 288 24.25 -14.60 -2.79
CA TYR A 288 25.49 -13.89 -2.50
C TYR A 288 26.45 -14.80 -1.73
N SER A 289 27.75 -14.60 -1.94
CA SER A 289 28.79 -15.19 -1.08
C SER A 289 29.84 -14.15 -0.69
N ASN A 290 30.45 -14.36 0.47
CA ASN A 290 31.56 -13.54 0.96
C ASN A 290 32.76 -14.47 1.26
N PRO A 291 33.98 -14.14 0.80
CA PRO A 291 35.18 -14.90 1.13
C PRO A 291 35.68 -14.79 2.59
N THR A 292 35.25 -13.81 3.43
CA THR A 292 35.93 -13.49 4.71
C THR A 292 35.05 -13.22 5.96
N LEU A 293 33.85 -13.79 6.07
CA LEU A 293 32.92 -13.51 7.19
C LEU A 293 33.40 -13.77 8.63
N PHE A 294 34.50 -14.51 8.83
CA PHE A 294 35.02 -14.83 10.16
C PHE A 294 36.53 -14.56 10.23
N GLY A 295 36.91 -13.29 10.32
CA GLY A 295 38.21 -12.89 10.86
C GLY A 295 38.18 -12.86 12.39
N ALA A 296 39.25 -13.34 13.03
CA ALA A 296 39.43 -13.25 14.48
C ALA A 296 39.35 -11.77 14.90
N GLY A 297 38.35 -11.43 15.73
CA GLY A 297 38.03 -10.04 16.13
C GLY A 297 36.58 -9.62 15.84
N SER A 298 35.80 -10.45 15.14
CA SER A 298 34.44 -10.08 14.71
C SER A 298 33.36 -10.13 15.79
N GLY A 299 33.65 -10.63 16.99
CA GLY A 299 32.71 -10.64 18.13
C GLY A 299 31.48 -11.55 17.97
N VAL A 300 31.48 -12.48 17.01
CA VAL A 300 30.41 -13.48 16.85
C VAL A 300 30.76 -14.69 17.72
N THR A 301 30.10 -14.83 18.88
CA THR A 301 30.48 -15.82 19.92
C THR A 301 29.47 -16.95 20.15
N ASN A 302 28.34 -17.00 19.45
CA ASN A 302 27.33 -18.03 19.69
C ASN A 302 26.76 -18.63 18.40
N LEU A 303 27.13 -19.88 18.15
CA LEU A 303 26.44 -20.80 17.24
C LEU A 303 25.95 -21.97 18.11
N SER A 304 24.65 -22.08 18.35
CA SER A 304 24.12 -23.32 18.93
C SER A 304 24.20 -24.41 17.86
N SER A 305 24.79 -25.54 18.21
CA SER A 305 25.05 -26.68 17.33
C SER A 305 23.77 -27.40 16.84
N ALA A 306 22.58 -26.87 17.16
CA ALA A 306 21.31 -27.53 16.90
C ALA A 306 20.46 -26.88 15.79
N THR A 307 20.67 -25.61 15.44
CA THR A 307 19.76 -24.90 14.50
C THR A 307 20.44 -24.10 13.38
N ASN A 308 21.77 -23.95 13.37
CA ASN A 308 22.54 -23.36 12.25
C ASN A 308 22.03 -22.00 11.69
N ASN A 309 21.32 -21.19 12.47
CA ASN A 309 20.84 -19.87 12.07
C ASN A 309 21.60 -18.76 12.81
N LEU A 310 22.07 -17.74 12.09
CA LEU A 310 22.78 -16.56 12.63
C LEU A 310 21.96 -15.29 12.37
N ILE A 311 21.70 -14.49 13.41
CA ILE A 311 21.07 -13.15 13.31
C ILE A 311 22.20 -12.10 13.38
N LEU A 312 22.29 -11.22 12.38
CA LEU A 312 23.30 -10.15 12.33
C LEU A 312 22.69 -8.80 12.77
N PRO A 313 23.38 -7.98 13.59
CA PRO A 313 22.91 -6.65 13.97
C PRO A 313 23.07 -5.62 12.83
N ALA A 314 22.21 -4.60 12.83
CA ALA A 314 22.01 -3.63 11.75
C ALA A 314 23.20 -2.68 11.43
N SER A 315 24.29 -2.72 12.20
CA SER A 315 25.38 -1.71 12.12
C SER A 315 26.56 -2.07 11.22
N ARG A 316 26.49 -3.14 10.41
CA ARG A 316 27.61 -3.55 9.54
C ARG A 316 27.25 -3.46 8.06
N THR A 317 27.68 -2.38 7.41
CA THR A 317 27.27 -2.00 6.05
C THR A 317 28.31 -2.25 4.96
N ASN A 318 29.47 -2.86 5.25
CA ASN A 318 30.44 -3.15 4.20
C ASN A 318 31.09 -4.53 4.37
N PHE A 319 30.47 -5.52 3.77
CA PHE A 319 31.01 -6.85 3.55
C PHE A 319 30.96 -7.06 2.05
N GLY A 320 32.11 -7.26 1.38
CA GLY A 320 32.19 -7.41 -0.08
C GLY A 320 31.48 -8.65 -0.62
N TRP A 321 30.14 -8.67 -0.54
CA TRP A 321 29.27 -9.71 -1.05
C TRP A 321 29.18 -9.59 -2.56
N GLY A 322 29.70 -10.58 -3.27
CA GLY A 322 29.50 -10.71 -4.71
C GLY A 322 28.21 -11.48 -5.00
N ALA A 323 27.39 -10.98 -5.92
CA ALA A 323 26.28 -11.75 -6.46
C ALA A 323 26.84 -13.01 -7.14
N LEU A 324 26.35 -14.17 -6.73
CA LEU A 324 26.71 -15.46 -7.32
C LEU A 324 25.64 -15.87 -8.34
N PRO A 325 26.02 -16.14 -9.59
CA PRO A 325 25.11 -16.79 -10.49
C PRO A 325 24.89 -18.25 -10.05
N PHE A 326 23.70 -18.77 -10.32
CA PHE A 326 23.27 -20.12 -9.95
C PHE A 326 22.51 -20.80 -11.10
N ALA A 327 22.30 -22.10 -10.97
CA ALA A 327 21.40 -22.90 -11.78
C ALA A 327 20.18 -23.33 -10.97
N LEU A 328 19.05 -23.58 -11.65
CA LEU A 328 17.81 -24.09 -11.03
C LEU A 328 17.74 -25.63 -11.01
N SER A 329 18.68 -26.28 -11.67
CA SER A 329 18.82 -27.73 -11.66
C SER A 329 20.28 -28.12 -11.39
N GLN A 330 20.47 -29.30 -10.82
CA GLN A 330 21.78 -29.77 -10.36
C GLN A 330 22.82 -29.81 -11.47
N THR A 331 22.42 -30.17 -12.70
CA THR A 331 23.30 -30.26 -13.87
C THR A 331 23.11 -29.11 -14.87
N GLY A 332 22.24 -28.14 -14.56
CA GLY A 332 21.88 -27.05 -15.46
C GLY A 332 22.99 -26.02 -15.66
N VAL A 333 22.84 -25.16 -16.67
CA VAL A 333 23.76 -24.06 -16.94
C VAL A 333 23.59 -22.97 -15.88
N ILE A 334 24.71 -22.43 -15.38
CA ILE A 334 24.70 -21.24 -14.53
C ILE A 334 24.61 -20.01 -15.43
N ASN A 335 23.46 -19.35 -15.45
CA ASN A 335 23.21 -18.23 -16.37
C ASN A 335 22.43 -17.07 -15.74
N THR A 336 22.08 -17.16 -14.46
CA THR A 336 21.31 -16.11 -13.79
C THR A 336 21.77 -15.92 -12.35
N ASN A 337 21.68 -14.69 -11.87
CA ASN A 337 21.82 -14.35 -10.46
C ASN A 337 20.47 -13.97 -9.82
N LYS A 338 19.37 -14.08 -10.57
CA LYS A 338 18.00 -13.73 -10.16
C LYS A 338 17.01 -14.80 -10.64
N PHE A 339 16.08 -15.20 -9.78
CA PHE A 339 14.99 -16.10 -10.18
C PHE A 339 13.68 -15.75 -9.50
N THR A 340 12.60 -15.57 -10.27
CA THR A 340 11.26 -15.35 -9.73
C THR A 340 10.51 -16.68 -9.66
N ALA A 341 10.15 -17.11 -8.45
CA ALA A 341 9.47 -18.39 -8.26
C ALA A 341 8.03 -18.35 -8.79
N PRO A 342 7.62 -19.29 -9.65
CA PRO A 342 6.27 -19.30 -10.23
C PRO A 342 5.21 -19.87 -9.29
N THR A 343 5.62 -20.62 -8.26
CA THR A 343 4.74 -21.31 -7.31
C THR A 343 5.36 -21.34 -5.91
N ASN A 344 4.52 -21.51 -4.89
CA ASN A 344 4.99 -21.82 -3.53
C ASN A 344 5.62 -23.22 -3.49
N GLY A 345 6.57 -23.46 -2.57
CA GLY A 345 7.17 -24.78 -2.36
C GLY A 345 8.62 -24.74 -1.91
N THR A 346 9.46 -25.63 -2.44
CA THR A 346 10.91 -25.63 -2.20
C THR A 346 11.63 -25.24 -3.48
N LEU A 347 12.50 -24.24 -3.38
CA LEU A 347 13.38 -23.81 -4.45
C LEU A 347 14.80 -24.32 -4.16
N ASN A 348 15.37 -25.02 -5.15
CA ASN A 348 16.73 -25.52 -5.08
C ASN A 348 17.61 -24.69 -6.02
N LEU A 349 18.62 -24.03 -5.46
CA LEU A 349 19.59 -23.23 -6.21
C LEU A 349 20.95 -23.94 -6.16
N TYR A 350 21.66 -23.98 -7.28
CA TYR A 350 22.94 -24.68 -7.39
C TYR A 350 24.04 -23.70 -7.79
N VAL A 351 25.08 -23.57 -6.97
CA VAL A 351 26.25 -22.71 -7.24
C VAL A 351 27.52 -23.55 -7.40
N ASP A 352 28.43 -23.11 -8.27
CA ASP A 352 29.74 -23.76 -8.46
C ASP A 352 30.78 -23.26 -7.44
N ALA A 353 30.68 -22.00 -7.02
CA ALA A 353 31.66 -21.39 -6.11
C ALA A 353 31.47 -21.89 -4.68
N LYS A 354 32.46 -22.63 -4.14
CA LYS A 354 32.51 -23.03 -2.73
C LYS A 354 32.68 -21.80 -1.84
N SER A 355 31.73 -21.56 -0.94
CA SER A 355 31.91 -20.59 0.14
C SER A 355 33.06 -21.02 1.06
N ALA A 356 33.99 -20.10 1.36
CA ALA A 356 35.17 -20.36 2.19
C ALA A 356 34.84 -20.90 3.60
N LYS A 357 33.62 -20.62 4.10
CA LYS A 357 33.11 -21.12 5.38
C LYS A 357 31.84 -21.99 5.25
N GLY A 358 31.44 -22.33 4.02
CA GLY A 358 30.32 -23.26 3.75
C GLY A 358 28.91 -22.67 3.73
N PHE A 359 28.77 -21.35 3.95
CA PHE A 359 27.47 -20.66 4.00
C PHE A 359 27.28 -19.66 2.87
N TYR A 360 26.03 -19.49 2.45
CA TYR A 360 25.58 -18.59 1.38
C TYR A 360 24.47 -17.69 1.92
N PHE A 361 24.38 -16.47 1.42
CA PHE A 361 23.29 -15.56 1.74
C PHE A 361 22.33 -15.48 0.56
N VAL A 362 21.07 -15.85 0.78
CA VAL A 362 20.03 -15.78 -0.24
C VAL A 362 19.05 -14.68 0.13
N THR A 363 19.02 -13.61 -0.66
CA THR A 363 17.97 -12.60 -0.53
C THR A 363 16.76 -13.04 -1.33
N PHE A 364 15.60 -12.57 -0.89
CA PHE A 364 14.35 -12.75 -1.61
C PHE A 364 13.59 -11.44 -1.59
N ARG A 365 13.00 -11.09 -2.72
CA ARG A 365 12.31 -9.84 -2.96
C ARG A 365 10.87 -10.14 -3.33
N VAL A 366 9.94 -9.41 -2.73
CA VAL A 366 8.53 -9.46 -3.11
C VAL A 366 8.34 -9.03 -4.57
N PRO A 367 7.25 -9.45 -5.24
CA PRO A 367 7.03 -9.12 -6.64
C PRO A 367 7.00 -7.59 -6.82
N GLY A 368 7.78 -7.04 -7.76
CA GLY A 368 7.81 -5.61 -8.04
C GLY A 368 8.85 -4.78 -7.26
N ALA A 369 9.68 -5.39 -6.39
CA ALA A 369 10.80 -4.71 -5.71
C ALA A 369 12.10 -4.62 -6.55
N ASN A 370 12.01 -4.80 -7.88
CA ASN A 370 13.15 -4.86 -8.81
C ASN A 370 13.31 -3.58 -9.63
N THR A 371 13.75 -2.48 -9.01
CA THR A 371 14.26 -1.32 -9.78
C THR A 371 15.60 -0.77 -9.28
N GLY A 372 16.18 -1.31 -8.21
CA GLY A 372 17.52 -0.93 -7.71
C GLY A 372 18.56 -2.02 -7.93
N VAL A 373 19.74 -1.63 -8.42
CA VAL A 373 20.98 -2.41 -8.29
C VAL A 373 21.40 -2.37 -6.80
N PRO A 374 21.97 -3.45 -6.21
CA PRO A 374 22.31 -3.50 -4.79
C PRO A 374 23.20 -2.37 -4.30
#